data_AF-A0A803V000-F1
#
_entry.id   AF-A0A803V000-F1
#
_cell.length_a   1.000
_cell.length_b   1.000
_cell.length_c   1.000
_cell.angle_alpha   90.00
_cell.angle_beta   90.00
_cell.angle_gamma   90.00
#
_symmetry.space_group_name_H-M   'P 1'
#
loop_
_entity.id
_entity.type
_entity.pdbx_description
1 polymer ?
#
loop_
_entity_poly.entity_id
_entity_poly.type
_entity_poly.pdbx_seq_one_letter_code
_entity_poly.pdbx_strand_id
1 'polypeptide(L)'
;MTMLCTGGPWNQPTRLRINCAVWGRLVQVTNQFLKQLGIHPDWQFVDVYGMEPELLSMVPRPVCAVLLLFPITEKYETFRTEEEERIKAKGQDVKSSVYFMKQTINNACGTIGLIHAIANNRDKMNFETNSSLKKFLEDSLSMTPEERAKYLETYEAIRVTHESSAHEGQTEAPSIDEKVDLHFIALVNVGGHLYELDGRKPFPINHGETSDDSFLEDAIEVCKKFMERDPEELRFNAIALSAA
;
A
#
# COMPACT_ATOMS: atom_id res chain seq x y z
N MET A 1 5.58 -37.11 8.66
CA MET A 1 4.89 -38.29 8.10
C MET A 1 3.67 -37.78 7.38
N THR A 2 3.72 -37.85 6.06
CA THR A 2 2.74 -37.35 5.09
C THR A 2 1.37 -37.98 5.34
N MET A 3 0.30 -37.18 5.36
CA MET A 3 -1.05 -37.67 5.09
C MET A 3 -1.53 -37.05 3.79
N LEU A 4 -1.43 -37.87 2.74
CA LEU A 4 -2.18 -37.72 1.50
C LEU A 4 -3.63 -38.14 1.76
N CYS A 5 -4.59 -37.32 1.33
CA CYS A 5 -5.97 -37.76 1.12
C CYS A 5 -6.26 -37.74 -0.38
N THR A 6 -6.72 -38.89 -0.88
CA THR A 6 -6.98 -39.23 -2.28
C THR A 6 -8.44 -38.96 -2.70
N GLY A 7 -8.63 -38.38 -3.89
CA GLY A 7 -9.59 -38.82 -4.94
C GLY A 7 -11.10 -38.50 -4.84
N GLY A 8 -11.65 -37.89 -5.91
CA GLY A 8 -13.09 -37.97 -6.27
C GLY A 8 -13.59 -36.90 -7.26
N PRO A 9 -14.51 -37.17 -8.21
CA PRO A 9 -14.56 -36.52 -9.53
C PRO A 9 -15.54 -35.34 -9.72
N TRP A 10 -15.37 -34.70 -10.87
CA TRP A 10 -16.06 -33.55 -11.49
C TRP A 10 -17.60 -33.62 -11.57
N ASN A 11 -18.22 -32.43 -11.52
CA ASN A 11 -19.63 -32.06 -11.71
C ASN A 11 -20.51 -31.96 -10.44
N GLN A 12 -20.67 -30.75 -9.87
CA GLN A 12 -21.92 -29.96 -9.97
C GLN A 12 -21.79 -28.55 -9.32
N PRO A 13 -22.63 -27.58 -9.76
CA PRO A 13 -22.43 -26.15 -9.54
C PRO A 13 -23.30 -25.63 -8.39
N THR A 14 -22.69 -24.99 -7.40
CA THR A 14 -23.25 -23.87 -6.62
C THR A 14 -22.31 -23.53 -5.46
N ARG A 15 -22.00 -22.23 -5.34
CA ARG A 15 -21.10 -21.58 -4.36
C ARG A 15 -19.59 -21.72 -4.63
N LEU A 16 -19.13 -21.03 -5.68
CA LEU A 16 -17.91 -20.23 -5.53
C LEU A 16 -18.32 -18.98 -4.74
N ARG A 17 -17.89 -18.88 -3.48
CA ARG A 17 -17.59 -17.59 -2.88
C ARG A 17 -16.08 -17.55 -2.78
N ILE A 18 -15.47 -16.67 -3.58
CA ILE A 18 -14.03 -16.44 -3.51
C ILE A 18 -13.71 -16.02 -2.08
N ASN A 19 -12.78 -16.77 -1.50
CA ASN A 19 -12.49 -16.87 -0.09
C ASN A 19 -11.85 -15.59 0.47
N CYS A 20 -12.21 -15.29 1.72
CA CYS A 20 -11.57 -14.31 2.62
C CYS A 20 -10.11 -14.69 3.00
N ALA A 21 -9.38 -15.43 2.15
CA ALA A 21 -8.19 -16.18 2.54
C ALA A 21 -6.85 -15.53 2.16
N VAL A 22 -6.78 -14.48 1.35
CA VAL A 22 -5.47 -13.89 0.93
C VAL A 22 -4.81 -13.02 2.03
N TRP A 23 -5.52 -12.64 3.10
CA TRP A 23 -5.08 -11.50 3.94
C TRP A 23 -4.98 -11.76 5.45
N GLY A 24 -4.95 -13.02 5.91
CA GLY A 24 -4.83 -13.34 7.35
C GLY A 24 -3.50 -12.94 8.01
N ARG A 25 -2.54 -12.36 7.26
CA ARG A 25 -1.25 -11.90 7.78
C ARG A 25 -0.72 -10.56 7.19
N LEU A 26 -1.56 -9.70 6.62
CA LEU A 26 -1.04 -8.49 5.94
C LEU A 26 -0.17 -7.65 6.86
N VAL A 27 -0.65 -7.36 8.06
CA VAL A 27 0.10 -6.64 9.11
C VAL A 27 1.39 -7.36 9.50
N GLN A 28 1.36 -8.67 9.66
CA GLN A 28 2.54 -9.45 10.03
C GLN A 28 3.59 -9.42 8.92
N VAL A 29 3.17 -9.59 7.66
CA VAL A 29 4.05 -9.56 6.49
C VAL A 29 4.65 -8.16 6.31
N THR A 30 3.85 -7.10 6.39
CA THR A 30 4.36 -5.73 6.22
C THR A 30 5.32 -5.35 7.35
N ASN A 31 5.00 -5.66 8.60
CA ASN A 31 5.90 -5.37 9.73
C ASN A 31 7.20 -6.18 9.65
N GLN A 32 7.13 -7.45 9.25
CA GLN A 32 8.31 -8.29 9.05
C GLN A 32 9.16 -7.77 7.89
N PHE A 33 8.54 -7.35 6.79
CA PHE A 33 9.21 -6.72 5.65
C PHE A 33 9.95 -5.44 6.07
N LEU A 34 9.30 -4.52 6.82
CA LEU A 34 9.93 -3.29 7.32
C LEU A 34 11.13 -3.61 8.22
N LYS A 35 11.00 -4.61 9.10
CA LYS A 35 12.09 -5.08 9.96
C LYS A 35 13.26 -5.63 9.15
N GLN A 36 13.01 -6.46 8.13
CA GLN A 36 14.06 -6.99 7.24
C GLN A 36 14.79 -5.88 6.48
N LEU A 37 14.12 -4.76 6.21
CA LEU A 37 14.74 -3.58 5.60
C LEU A 37 15.43 -2.63 6.60
N GLY A 38 15.47 -3.00 7.88
CA GLY A 38 16.20 -2.28 8.93
C GLY A 38 15.47 -1.05 9.47
N ILE A 39 14.14 -1.06 9.52
CA ILE A 39 13.37 -0.05 10.26
C ILE A 39 13.20 -0.53 11.70
N HIS A 40 13.48 0.35 12.67
CA HIS A 40 13.24 0.07 14.08
C HIS A 40 11.72 0.02 14.35
N PRO A 41 11.22 -0.92 15.18
CA PRO A 41 9.78 -1.18 15.32
C PRO A 41 9.03 -0.15 16.18
N ASP A 42 9.44 1.12 16.20
CA ASP A 42 8.71 2.21 16.87
C ASP A 42 7.39 2.54 16.18
N TRP A 43 7.29 2.17 14.89
CA TRP A 43 6.09 2.26 14.08
C TRP A 43 5.76 0.88 13.53
N GLN A 44 4.50 0.48 13.66
CA GLN A 44 4.01 -0.80 13.16
C GLN A 44 2.68 -0.61 12.45
N PHE A 45 2.48 -1.38 11.39
CA PHE A 45 1.17 -1.52 10.80
C PHE A 45 0.24 -2.25 11.75
N VAL A 46 -1.02 -1.82 11.76
CA VAL A 46 -2.15 -2.49 12.42
C VAL A 46 -3.34 -2.55 11.46
N ASP A 47 -4.25 -3.49 11.69
CA ASP A 47 -5.48 -3.62 10.92
C ASP A 47 -6.43 -2.46 11.22
N VAL A 48 -7.11 -1.95 10.18
CA VAL A 48 -8.26 -1.07 10.32
C VAL A 48 -9.53 -1.91 10.14
N TYR A 49 -10.21 -2.23 11.24
CA TYR A 49 -11.37 -3.14 11.23
C TYR A 49 -12.63 -2.53 10.60
N GLY A 50 -12.70 -1.21 10.50
CA GLY A 50 -13.77 -0.50 9.82
C GLY A 50 -13.59 1.02 9.89
N MET A 51 -14.50 1.74 9.25
CA MET A 51 -14.35 3.18 8.97
C MET A 51 -15.14 4.09 9.91
N GLU A 52 -15.83 3.47 10.88
CA GLU A 52 -16.68 4.14 11.84
C GLU A 52 -15.88 4.58 13.06
N PRO A 53 -16.24 5.70 13.72
CA PRO A 53 -15.44 6.26 14.82
C PRO A 53 -15.09 5.27 15.92
N GLU A 54 -16.03 4.37 16.26
CA GLU A 54 -15.81 3.31 17.26
C GLU A 54 -14.69 2.35 16.85
N LEU A 55 -14.62 1.95 15.58
CA LEU A 55 -13.59 1.04 15.07
C LEU A 55 -12.25 1.76 14.85
N LEU A 56 -12.28 3.02 14.39
CA LEU A 56 -11.08 3.85 14.28
C LEU A 56 -10.47 4.19 15.65
N SER A 57 -11.24 4.14 16.73
CA SER A 57 -10.72 4.31 18.08
C SER A 57 -9.81 3.15 18.53
N MET A 58 -9.90 1.99 17.88
CA MET A 58 -9.07 0.82 18.17
C MET A 58 -7.65 0.93 17.57
N VAL A 59 -7.46 1.80 16.58
CA VAL A 59 -6.15 2.03 15.94
C VAL A 59 -5.28 2.85 16.91
N PRO A 60 -4.07 2.35 17.30
CA PRO A 60 -3.15 3.12 18.12
C PRO A 60 -2.77 4.44 17.46
N ARG A 61 -2.56 5.49 18.26
CA ARG A 61 -2.21 6.83 17.79
C ARG A 61 -0.86 7.26 18.37
N PRO A 62 -0.11 8.13 17.67
CA PRO A 62 -0.42 8.74 16.38
C PRO A 62 -0.34 7.75 15.19
N VAL A 63 -0.99 8.11 14.08
CA VAL A 63 -0.93 7.39 12.79
C VAL A 63 -0.26 8.29 11.76
N CYS A 64 0.68 7.75 10.97
CA CYS A 64 1.44 8.55 10.00
C CYS A 64 1.27 8.12 8.53
N ALA A 65 0.69 6.94 8.29
CA ALA A 65 0.34 6.48 6.94
C ALA A 65 -0.83 5.49 6.99
N VAL A 66 -1.59 5.40 5.90
CA VAL A 66 -2.57 4.34 5.67
C VAL A 66 -2.26 3.68 4.33
N LEU A 67 -2.18 2.36 4.28
CA LEU A 67 -2.17 1.63 3.02
C LEU A 67 -3.57 1.10 2.74
N LEU A 68 -4.09 1.41 1.56
CA LEU A 68 -5.35 0.87 1.06
C LEU A 68 -5.05 -0.14 -0.04
N LEU A 69 -5.58 -1.34 0.13
CA LEU A 69 -5.72 -2.35 -0.89
C LEU A 69 -7.13 -2.27 -1.49
N PHE A 70 -7.22 -2.21 -2.81
CA PHE A 70 -8.50 -2.19 -3.51
C PHE A 70 -8.37 -2.86 -4.90
N PRO A 71 -9.48 -3.27 -5.52
CA PRO A 71 -9.44 -3.87 -6.85
C PRO A 71 -9.45 -2.83 -7.96
N ILE A 72 -8.66 -3.10 -8.99
CA ILE A 72 -8.62 -2.39 -10.26
C ILE A 72 -9.76 -2.92 -11.14
N THR A 73 -10.94 -2.31 -11.02
CA THR A 73 -12.11 -2.58 -11.88
C THR A 73 -12.16 -1.64 -13.08
N GLU A 74 -13.02 -1.92 -14.06
CA GLU A 74 -13.24 -1.00 -15.20
C GLU A 74 -13.80 0.36 -14.74
N LYS A 75 -14.65 0.36 -13.70
CA LYS A 75 -15.16 1.60 -13.08
C LYS A 75 -14.01 2.42 -12.49
N TYR A 76 -13.07 1.76 -11.80
CA TYR A 76 -11.87 2.42 -11.28
C TYR A 76 -10.98 2.98 -12.39
N GLU A 77 -10.68 2.21 -13.44
CA GLU A 77 -9.82 2.67 -14.54
C GLU A 77 -10.42 3.85 -15.30
N THR A 78 -11.74 3.87 -15.49
CA THR A 78 -12.46 5.01 -16.07
C THR A 78 -12.27 6.26 -15.21
N PHE A 79 -12.56 6.16 -13.90
CA PHE A 79 -12.38 7.26 -12.96
C PHE A 79 -10.91 7.75 -12.92
N ARG A 80 -9.95 6.83 -12.89
CA ARG A 80 -8.52 7.14 -12.87
C ARG A 80 -8.11 7.98 -14.08
N THR A 81 -8.60 7.61 -15.26
CA THR A 81 -8.31 8.32 -16.52
C THR A 81 -8.93 9.71 -16.52
N GLU A 82 -10.19 9.85 -16.11
CA GLU A 82 -10.87 11.14 -15.99
C GLU A 82 -10.20 12.07 -14.97
N GLU A 83 -9.77 11.53 -13.82
CA GLU A 83 -9.03 12.27 -12.79
C GLU A 83 -7.68 12.77 -13.31
N GLU A 84 -6.94 11.91 -14.03
CA GLU A 84 -5.67 12.26 -14.63
C GLU A 84 -5.82 13.41 -15.64
N GLU A 85 -6.80 13.31 -16.55
CA GLU A 85 -7.09 14.36 -17.55
C GLU A 85 -7.50 15.68 -16.87
N ARG A 86 -8.39 15.61 -15.89
CA ARG A 86 -8.87 16.78 -15.13
C ARG A 86 -7.72 17.50 -14.45
N ILE A 87 -6.81 16.76 -13.81
CA ILE A 87 -5.67 17.34 -13.09
C ILE A 87 -4.64 17.89 -14.07
N LYS A 88 -4.34 17.20 -15.18
CA LYS A 88 -3.46 17.74 -16.23
C LYS A 88 -3.98 19.05 -16.81
N ALA A 89 -5.30 19.18 -16.96
CA ALA A 89 -5.93 20.39 -17.51
C ALA A 89 -6.03 21.55 -16.51
N LYS A 90 -6.35 21.27 -15.24
CA LYS A 90 -6.62 22.30 -14.21
C LYS A 90 -5.42 22.59 -13.30
N GLY A 91 -4.44 21.69 -13.26
CA GLY A 91 -3.39 21.68 -12.27
C GLY A 91 -3.87 21.20 -10.89
N GLN A 92 -2.91 20.96 -10.01
CA GLN A 92 -3.09 20.77 -8.58
C GLN A 92 -1.82 21.26 -7.86
N ASP A 93 -1.92 21.58 -6.58
CA ASP A 93 -0.75 21.88 -5.75
C ASP A 93 -0.15 20.60 -5.18
N VAL A 94 1.12 20.34 -5.46
CA VAL A 94 1.88 19.22 -4.90
C VAL A 94 3.17 19.78 -4.31
N LYS A 95 3.34 19.61 -3.00
CA LYS A 95 4.55 20.08 -2.32
C LYS A 95 5.78 19.35 -2.84
N SER A 96 6.86 20.09 -3.05
CA SER A 96 8.16 19.53 -3.49
C SER A 96 8.77 18.56 -2.49
N SER A 97 8.32 18.58 -1.23
CA SER A 97 8.74 17.66 -0.18
C SER A 97 8.11 16.26 -0.30
N VAL A 98 7.10 16.07 -1.15
CA VAL A 98 6.47 14.76 -1.35
C VAL A 98 7.45 13.83 -2.08
N TYR A 99 7.80 12.72 -1.43
CA TYR A 99 8.55 11.64 -2.08
C TYR A 99 7.57 10.75 -2.86
N PHE A 100 7.70 10.74 -4.18
CA PHE A 100 6.90 9.94 -5.09
C PHE A 100 7.76 9.11 -6.03
N MET A 101 7.32 7.90 -6.36
CA MET A 101 7.98 7.02 -7.33
C MET A 101 6.96 6.25 -8.15
N LYS A 102 7.30 6.00 -9.41
CA LYS A 102 6.45 5.24 -10.34
C LYS A 102 6.55 3.75 -10.07
N GLN A 103 5.51 3.03 -10.47
CA GLN A 103 5.52 1.57 -10.55
C GLN A 103 5.81 1.13 -11.98
N THR A 104 6.94 0.47 -12.16
CA THR A 104 7.37 -0.13 -13.44
C THR A 104 7.52 -1.65 -13.34
N ILE A 105 7.43 -2.21 -12.14
CA ILE A 105 7.51 -3.64 -11.85
C ILE A 105 6.09 -4.17 -11.54
N ASN A 106 5.70 -5.25 -12.22
CA ASN A 106 4.42 -5.92 -11.96
C ASN A 106 4.41 -6.50 -10.53
N ASN A 107 3.28 -6.40 -9.84
CA ASN A 107 3.08 -6.89 -8.47
C ASN A 107 3.97 -6.24 -7.38
N ALA A 108 4.69 -5.15 -7.69
CA ALA A 108 5.50 -4.41 -6.72
C ALA A 108 4.72 -3.34 -5.93
N CYS A 109 3.40 -3.24 -6.11
CA CYS A 109 2.57 -2.19 -5.50
C CYS A 109 2.66 -2.17 -3.97
N GLY A 110 2.73 -3.34 -3.32
CA GLY A 110 2.92 -3.44 -1.86
C GLY A 110 4.25 -2.83 -1.40
N THR A 111 5.36 -3.18 -2.07
CA THR A 111 6.69 -2.59 -1.78
C THR A 111 6.71 -1.09 -2.01
N ILE A 112 6.11 -0.63 -3.11
CA ILE A 112 6.06 0.81 -3.44
C ILE A 112 5.22 1.56 -2.42
N GLY A 113 4.08 1.03 -2.01
CA GLY A 113 3.25 1.60 -0.94
C GLY A 113 4.00 1.72 0.39
N LEU A 114 4.76 0.69 0.78
CA LEU A 114 5.61 0.74 1.97
C LEU A 114 6.72 1.80 1.85
N ILE A 115 7.39 1.89 0.70
CA ILE A 115 8.41 2.92 0.44
C ILE A 115 7.79 4.31 0.52
N HIS A 116 6.62 4.53 -0.09
CA HIS A 116 5.90 5.80 -0.03
C HIS A 116 5.53 6.18 1.41
N ALA A 117 5.00 5.23 2.21
CA ALA A 117 4.65 5.46 3.60
C ALA A 117 5.87 5.89 4.45
N ILE A 118 7.00 5.20 4.29
CA ILE A 118 8.22 5.46 5.09
C ILE A 118 8.95 6.72 4.60
N ALA A 119 9.09 6.90 3.28
CA ALA A 119 9.83 8.03 2.71
C ALA A 119 9.21 9.38 3.08
N ASN A 120 7.88 9.45 3.12
CA ASN A 120 7.13 10.67 3.46
C ASN A 120 6.99 10.91 4.96
N ASN A 121 7.48 9.99 5.80
CA ASN A 121 7.53 10.12 7.26
C ASN A 121 8.95 9.92 7.80
N ARG A 122 9.99 10.15 6.97
CA ARG A 122 11.39 9.82 7.30
C ARG A 122 11.89 10.47 8.59
N ASP A 123 11.37 11.64 8.94
CA ASP A 123 11.66 12.38 10.17
C ASP A 123 11.13 11.70 11.44
N LYS A 124 10.07 10.88 11.31
CA LYS A 124 9.47 10.09 12.39
C LYS A 124 10.11 8.69 12.53
N MET A 125 10.90 8.27 11.54
CA MET A 125 11.40 6.89 11.42
C MET A 125 12.81 6.72 11.96
N ASN A 126 13.00 5.73 12.83
CA ASN A 126 14.30 5.28 13.26
C ASN A 126 14.77 4.12 12.39
N PHE A 127 15.99 4.24 11.87
CA PHE A 127 16.60 3.24 11.00
C PHE A 127 17.76 2.56 11.73
N GLU A 128 17.86 1.25 11.62
CA GLU A 128 19.02 0.49 12.07
C GLU A 128 20.28 0.92 11.31
N THR A 129 21.46 0.73 11.91
CA THR A 129 22.75 1.18 11.36
C THR A 129 23.00 0.71 9.93
N ASN A 130 22.55 -0.50 9.58
CA ASN A 130 22.73 -1.12 8.27
C ASN A 130 21.42 -1.20 7.46
N SER A 131 20.48 -0.28 7.68
CA SER A 131 19.19 -0.29 6.98
C SER A 131 19.35 -0.15 5.47
N SER A 132 18.95 -1.21 4.75
CA SER A 132 18.90 -1.23 3.28
C SER A 132 17.92 -0.19 2.73
N LEU A 133 16.81 0.06 3.43
CA LEU A 133 15.84 1.08 3.02
C LEU A 133 16.36 2.50 3.26
N LYS A 134 17.03 2.76 4.38
CA LYS A 134 17.64 4.07 4.63
C LYS A 134 18.57 4.46 3.49
N LYS A 135 19.45 3.54 3.08
CA LYS A 135 20.37 3.74 1.96
C LYS A 135 19.61 3.99 0.65
N PHE A 136 18.60 3.17 0.34
CA PHE A 136 17.77 3.36 -0.84
C PHE A 136 17.16 4.78 -0.89
N LEU A 137 16.58 5.23 0.24
CA LEU A 137 15.96 6.55 0.33
C LEU A 137 16.98 7.67 0.18
N GLU A 138 18.16 7.57 0.82
CA GLU A 138 19.23 8.56 0.75
C GLU A 138 19.79 8.70 -0.68
N ASP A 139 20.03 7.57 -1.35
CA ASP A 139 20.54 7.53 -2.72
C ASP A 139 19.50 8.10 -3.73
N SER A 140 18.21 8.01 -3.42
CA SER A 140 17.11 8.35 -4.33
C SER A 140 16.43 9.70 -4.07
N LEU A 141 16.87 10.47 -3.06
CA LEU A 141 16.23 11.75 -2.67
C LEU A 141 16.14 12.73 -3.84
N SER A 142 17.21 12.89 -4.62
CA SER A 142 17.28 13.84 -5.74
C SER A 142 16.77 13.27 -7.07
N MET A 143 16.38 12.00 -7.12
CA MET A 143 15.90 11.35 -8.33
C MET A 143 14.47 11.77 -8.66
N THR A 144 14.16 11.82 -9.95
CA THR A 144 12.79 11.92 -10.47
C THR A 144 11.97 10.65 -10.13
N PRO A 145 10.63 10.70 -10.17
CA PRO A 145 9.80 9.53 -9.92
C PRO A 145 10.10 8.32 -10.82
N GLU A 146 10.46 8.55 -12.08
CA GLU A 146 10.85 7.53 -13.05
C GLU A 146 12.24 6.96 -12.75
N GLU A 147 13.20 7.80 -12.33
CA GLU A 147 14.53 7.35 -11.92
C GLU A 147 14.47 6.51 -10.65
N ARG A 148 13.62 6.88 -9.67
CA ARG A 148 13.36 6.08 -8.46
C ARG A 148 12.83 4.69 -8.81
N ALA A 149 11.96 4.59 -9.81
CA ALA A 149 11.42 3.31 -10.28
C ALA A 149 12.51 2.43 -10.90
N LYS A 150 13.33 3.00 -11.80
CA LYS A 150 14.49 2.30 -12.39
C LYS A 150 15.52 1.89 -11.35
N TYR A 151 15.74 2.74 -10.33
CA TYR A 151 16.65 2.42 -9.26
C TYR A 151 16.15 1.20 -8.46
N LEU A 152 14.86 1.15 -8.13
CA LEU A 152 14.23 0.00 -7.48
C LEU A 152 14.37 -1.30 -8.28
N GLU A 153 14.24 -1.26 -9.61
CA GLU A 153 14.43 -2.44 -10.49
C GLU A 153 15.80 -3.09 -10.32
N THR A 154 16.82 -2.30 -9.98
CA THR A 154 18.20 -2.77 -9.80
C THR A 154 18.60 -2.97 -8.33
N TYR A 155 17.72 -2.65 -7.39
CA TYR A 155 18.03 -2.64 -5.95
C TYR A 155 17.79 -4.00 -5.30
N GLU A 156 18.80 -4.86 -5.38
CA GLU A 156 18.73 -6.27 -5.01
C GLU A 156 18.20 -6.54 -3.59
N ALA A 157 18.60 -5.73 -2.60
CA ALA A 157 18.19 -5.94 -1.21
C ALA A 157 16.67 -5.87 -1.01
N ILE A 158 16.00 -4.93 -1.69
CA ILE A 158 14.53 -4.81 -1.63
C ILE A 158 13.88 -5.91 -2.45
N ARG A 159 14.44 -6.26 -3.62
CA ARG A 159 13.93 -7.33 -4.48
C ARG A 159 13.89 -8.69 -3.76
N VAL A 160 14.99 -9.07 -3.11
CA VAL A 160 15.09 -10.33 -2.35
C VAL A 160 14.15 -10.34 -1.15
N THR A 161 14.04 -9.21 -0.44
CA THR A 161 13.13 -9.07 0.70
C THR A 161 11.66 -9.20 0.28
N HIS A 162 11.29 -8.60 -0.86
CA HIS A 162 9.96 -8.74 -1.47
C HIS A 162 9.64 -10.18 -1.85
N GLU A 163 10.58 -10.85 -2.52
CA GLU A 163 10.42 -12.25 -2.92
C GLU A 163 10.25 -13.17 -1.71
N SER A 164 11.04 -12.98 -0.65
CA SER A 164 10.88 -13.72 0.61
C SER A 164 9.51 -13.48 1.24
N SER A 165 9.10 -12.22 1.36
CA SER A 165 7.85 -11.84 2.02
C SER A 165 6.61 -12.31 1.26
N ALA A 166 6.67 -12.42 -0.07
CA ALA A 166 5.59 -12.96 -0.88
C ALA A 166 5.26 -14.43 -0.54
N HIS A 167 6.23 -15.19 -0.01
CA HIS A 167 6.05 -16.58 0.42
C HIS A 167 5.62 -16.73 1.88
N GLU A 168 5.57 -15.65 2.67
CA GLU A 168 5.20 -15.68 4.10
C GLU A 168 3.69 -15.52 4.34
N GLY A 169 2.92 -15.25 3.29
CA GLY A 169 1.45 -15.15 3.33
C GLY A 169 0.76 -16.47 3.70
N GLN A 170 -0.49 -16.40 4.17
CA GLN A 170 -1.30 -17.61 4.43
C GLN A 170 -1.81 -18.28 3.15
N THR A 171 -1.80 -17.57 2.03
CA THR A 171 -2.06 -18.12 0.69
C THR A 171 -0.76 -18.37 -0.03
N GLU A 172 -0.74 -19.41 -0.84
CA GLU A 172 0.31 -19.57 -1.85
C GLU A 172 0.35 -18.30 -2.72
N ALA A 173 1.56 -17.86 -3.03
CA ALA A 173 1.74 -16.79 -3.99
C ALA A 173 1.06 -17.22 -5.30
N PRO A 174 0.21 -16.37 -5.91
CA PRO A 174 -0.41 -16.70 -7.20
C PRO A 174 0.69 -16.98 -8.24
N SER A 175 0.34 -17.71 -9.28
CA SER A 175 1.26 -17.87 -10.42
C SER A 175 1.64 -16.49 -10.95
N ILE A 176 2.88 -16.33 -11.43
CA ILE A 176 3.35 -15.07 -12.02
C ILE A 176 2.48 -14.61 -13.21
N ASP A 177 1.80 -15.57 -13.86
CA ASP A 177 0.91 -15.33 -15.01
C ASP A 177 -0.55 -15.07 -14.61
N GLU A 178 -0.90 -15.18 -13.33
CA GLU A 178 -2.26 -14.94 -12.85
C GLU A 178 -2.55 -13.44 -12.77
N LYS A 179 -3.69 -13.02 -13.31
CA LYS A 179 -4.09 -11.61 -13.33
C LYS A 179 -4.47 -11.18 -11.91
N VAL A 180 -3.52 -10.55 -11.21
CA VAL A 180 -3.80 -9.87 -9.94
C VAL A 180 -4.55 -8.58 -10.25
N ASP A 181 -5.79 -8.51 -9.81
CA ASP A 181 -6.63 -7.32 -9.96
C ASP A 181 -6.66 -6.46 -8.69
N LEU A 182 -5.87 -6.77 -7.66
CA LEU A 182 -5.75 -5.97 -6.43
C LEU A 182 -4.52 -5.06 -6.46
N HIS A 183 -4.65 -3.88 -5.86
CA HIS A 183 -3.64 -2.83 -5.90
C HIS A 183 -3.51 -2.09 -4.58
N PHE A 184 -2.27 -1.80 -4.19
CA PHE A 184 -1.95 -1.00 -3.01
C PHE A 184 -1.65 0.45 -3.39
N ILE A 185 -2.17 1.37 -2.58
CA ILE A 185 -1.78 2.79 -2.56
C ILE A 185 -1.43 3.21 -1.14
N ALA A 186 -0.64 4.28 -1.02
CA ALA A 186 -0.33 4.90 0.27
C ALA A 186 -1.03 6.26 0.40
N LEU A 187 -1.61 6.51 1.57
CA LEU A 187 -2.11 7.81 2.01
C LEU A 187 -1.15 8.35 3.08
N VAL A 188 -0.74 9.62 2.96
CA VAL A 188 0.22 10.27 3.87
C VAL A 188 -0.10 11.75 4.06
N ASN A 189 0.24 12.30 5.24
CA ASN A 189 0.24 13.74 5.50
C ASN A 189 1.62 14.31 5.20
N VAL A 190 1.72 15.22 4.23
CA VAL A 190 2.97 15.95 3.94
C VAL A 190 2.70 17.45 3.95
N GLY A 191 3.28 18.15 4.92
CA GLY A 191 3.14 19.61 5.04
C GLY A 191 1.70 20.09 5.21
N GLY A 192 0.88 19.32 5.96
CA GLY A 192 -0.51 19.65 6.27
C GLY A 192 -1.50 19.31 5.15
N HIS A 193 -1.11 18.45 4.20
CA HIS A 193 -1.95 18.05 3.07
C HIS A 193 -1.95 16.52 2.94
N LEU A 194 -3.12 15.98 2.64
CA LEU A 194 -3.34 14.55 2.44
C LEU A 194 -3.00 14.19 1.00
N TYR A 195 -2.01 13.33 0.82
CA TYR A 195 -1.60 12.82 -0.49
C TYR A 195 -1.90 11.34 -0.64
N GLU A 196 -2.51 11.00 -1.77
CA GLU A 196 -2.57 9.65 -2.30
C GLU A 196 -1.39 9.41 -3.24
N LEU A 197 -0.63 8.36 -2.96
CA LEU A 197 0.55 7.94 -3.68
C LEU A 197 0.28 6.58 -4.34
N ASP A 198 -0.01 6.64 -5.64
CA ASP A 198 -0.19 5.48 -6.52
C ASP A 198 0.90 5.49 -7.61
N GLY A 199 1.81 4.52 -7.59
CA GLY A 199 2.88 4.40 -8.59
C GLY A 199 2.37 4.22 -10.03
N ARG A 200 1.13 3.76 -10.22
CA ARG A 200 0.49 3.65 -11.55
C ARG A 200 0.08 5.02 -12.09
N LYS A 201 -0.27 5.98 -11.23
CA LYS A 201 -0.63 7.36 -11.61
C LYS A 201 0.62 8.17 -12.00
N PRO A 202 0.49 9.20 -12.84
CA PRO A 202 1.63 10.03 -13.25
C PRO A 202 2.18 10.94 -12.12
N PHE A 203 1.39 11.23 -11.10
CA PHE A 203 1.73 12.13 -9.99
C PHE A 203 0.94 11.79 -8.72
N PRO A 204 1.37 12.27 -7.54
CA PRO A 204 0.57 12.26 -6.30
C PRO A 204 -0.79 12.94 -6.51
N ILE A 205 -1.82 12.49 -5.81
CA ILE A 205 -3.13 13.18 -5.79
C ILE A 205 -3.28 13.90 -4.45
N ASN A 206 -3.44 15.22 -4.49
CA ASN A 206 -3.74 16.03 -3.30
C ASN A 206 -5.25 15.97 -3.00
N HIS A 207 -5.61 15.44 -1.83
CA HIS A 207 -6.98 15.31 -1.35
C HIS A 207 -7.43 16.47 -0.43
N GLY A 208 -6.58 17.46 -0.20
CA GLY A 208 -6.87 18.64 0.60
C GLY A 208 -6.05 18.71 1.89
N GLU A 209 -6.47 19.58 2.80
CA GLU A 209 -5.81 19.80 4.08
C GLU A 209 -6.02 18.62 5.04
N THR A 210 -5.00 18.35 5.87
CA THR A 210 -5.06 17.40 6.98
C THR A 210 -4.06 17.81 8.04
N SER A 211 -4.05 17.13 9.19
CA SER A 211 -3.12 17.36 10.29
C SER A 211 -2.64 16.03 10.87
N ASP A 212 -1.56 16.02 11.66
CA ASP A 212 -1.13 14.79 12.33
C ASP A 212 -2.22 14.19 13.25
N ASP A 213 -3.08 15.05 13.82
CA ASP A 213 -4.15 14.63 14.74
C ASP A 213 -5.40 14.10 14.02
N SER A 214 -5.72 14.63 12.83
CA SER A 214 -6.91 14.25 12.03
C SER A 214 -6.61 13.28 10.88
N PHE A 215 -5.33 12.96 10.67
CA PHE A 215 -4.86 12.25 9.47
C PHE A 215 -5.59 10.92 9.24
N LEU A 216 -5.79 10.13 10.30
CA LEU A 216 -6.43 8.82 10.15
C LEU A 216 -7.86 8.98 9.62
N GLU A 217 -8.64 9.87 10.21
CA GLU A 217 -10.02 10.13 9.82
C GLU A 217 -10.09 10.67 8.38
N ASP A 218 -9.24 11.65 8.04
CA ASP A 218 -9.20 12.25 6.70
C ASP A 218 -8.80 11.22 5.61
N ALA A 219 -7.82 10.36 5.91
CA ALA A 219 -7.41 9.27 5.03
C ALA A 219 -8.54 8.25 4.82
N ILE A 220 -9.29 7.92 5.87
CA ILE A 220 -10.42 7.00 5.79
C ILE A 220 -11.57 7.57 4.96
N GLU A 221 -11.80 8.88 4.99
CA GLU A 221 -12.76 9.53 4.07
C GLU A 221 -12.33 9.40 2.60
N VAL A 222 -11.03 9.37 2.30
CA VAL A 222 -10.55 9.01 0.95
C VAL A 222 -10.84 7.55 0.64
N CYS A 223 -10.58 6.63 1.56
CA CYS A 223 -10.90 5.20 1.38
C CYS A 223 -12.40 4.97 1.13
N LYS A 224 -13.29 5.66 1.84
CA LYS A 224 -14.75 5.61 1.59
C LYS A 224 -15.10 5.99 0.16
N LYS A 225 -14.50 7.06 -0.38
CA LYS A 225 -14.70 7.45 -1.79
C LYS A 225 -14.27 6.34 -2.76
N PHE A 226 -13.24 5.54 -2.44
CA PHE A 226 -12.88 4.38 -3.29
C PHE A 226 -13.97 3.31 -3.26
N MET A 227 -14.54 3.02 -2.09
CA MET A 227 -15.64 2.06 -1.94
C MET A 227 -16.94 2.53 -2.61
N GLU A 228 -17.28 3.81 -2.46
CA GLU A 228 -18.50 4.40 -3.04
C GLU A 228 -18.50 4.39 -4.58
N ARG A 229 -17.33 4.42 -5.21
CA ARG A 229 -17.19 4.32 -6.67
C ARG A 229 -17.55 2.93 -7.21
N ASP A 230 -17.38 1.89 -6.40
CA ASP A 230 -17.73 0.52 -6.77
C ASP A 230 -18.47 -0.20 -5.61
N PRO A 231 -19.74 0.13 -5.37
CA PRO A 231 -20.47 -0.29 -4.17
C PRO A 231 -20.78 -1.80 -4.12
N GLU A 232 -20.57 -2.52 -5.23
CA GLU A 232 -20.74 -3.97 -5.31
C GLU A 232 -19.48 -4.73 -4.89
N GLU A 233 -18.38 -4.01 -4.73
CA GLU A 233 -17.08 -4.58 -4.47
C GLU A 233 -16.78 -4.62 -2.97
N LEU A 234 -16.26 -5.76 -2.52
CA LEU A 234 -16.00 -6.03 -1.11
C LEU A 234 -14.52 -6.27 -0.82
N ARG A 235 -13.68 -6.37 -1.86
CA ARG A 235 -12.26 -6.73 -1.76
C ARG A 235 -11.39 -5.52 -1.42
N PHE A 236 -11.71 -4.86 -0.32
CA PHE A 236 -10.91 -3.78 0.24
C PHE A 236 -10.24 -4.22 1.53
N ASN A 237 -9.05 -3.71 1.79
CA ASN A 237 -8.38 -3.84 3.08
C ASN A 237 -7.59 -2.55 3.36
N ALA A 238 -7.60 -2.09 4.62
CA ALA A 238 -6.78 -0.97 5.04
C ALA A 238 -5.94 -1.35 6.27
N ILE A 239 -4.68 -0.93 6.25
CA ILE A 239 -3.77 -1.01 7.40
C ILE A 239 -3.20 0.38 7.70
N ALA A 240 -3.04 0.70 8.98
CA ALA A 240 -2.54 1.98 9.44
C ALA A 240 -1.15 1.82 10.07
N LEU A 241 -0.19 2.67 9.70
CA LEU A 241 1.12 2.74 10.33
C LEU A 241 1.02 3.62 11.58
N SER A 242 0.95 2.99 12.75
CA SER A 242 0.79 3.64 14.05
C SER A 242 2.03 3.51 14.91
N ALA A 243 2.19 4.42 15.87
CA ALA A 243 3.18 4.26 16.94
C ALA A 243 2.93 2.93 17.71
N ALA A 244 4.00 2.24 18.07
CA ALA A 244 3.99 0.92 18.72
C ALA A 244 4.52 0.94 20.16
#